data_AF-A0A9D6VZ07-F1
#
_entry.id   AF-A0A9D6VZ07-F1
#
_cell.length_a   1.000
_cell.length_b   1.000
_cell.length_c   1.000
_cell.angle_alpha   90.00
_cell.angle_beta   90.00
_cell.angle_gamma   90.00
#
_symmetry.space_group_name_H-M   'P 1'
#
loop_
_entity.id
_entity.type
_entity.pdbx_description
1 polymer ?
#
loop_
_entity_poly.entity_id
_entity_poly.type
_entity_poly.pdbx_seq_one_letter_code
_entity_poly.pdbx_strand_id
1 'polypeptide(L)'
;MTDVESGAVENLVTQFSNAFDCVRELAQNSIDAGTPVVEVWTEFQVAEGHVGAACLHVDDFGEGMDEKIIDDQLTTLFSSSKEGDLTKIGKFGIGFVSVFALRPRAVLVHTGRGGEYWEVLFHEDRSFTKTRIATPVEGTQVTLFVEADYHRYGEIVDGALAALRKWCGHAETRVTFEDRSPPAGRERSVVGINEPFAVPGDCPTRVAHPGTEIVLAYSRTPIYGMYNRGLALAVTDIAKAVFDERRAVRYRRVAAKLSSRYLEHTLSRETVMRDANYDRAMALLDAAAAGPLLDALAAELSALVARPRWDLPDVERYATLLGYLSFEPAESLDRIRDRPLLRDVHGGALSLEQADETLERDGRLLVSRQATPLTRRLRARKLPVLLGRDRGLSPPVVRDSLDALYDVLRRIAELRARRLLANRVRRFVGDVVGAITNWRPRETEAAPTFLADPEHVYLPVVPDKHPPGDLRPLLDAASALLGRIGARYGRLGTFTVEVPGADVPLFVTGRRLGPLMARPPKIRPPSQHVLEAAVHRHHPHFRRLADLHPRRPALAAWCLARSLLLVEDRLLDHDDALLRAALEEC
;
A
#
# COMPACT_ATOMS: atom_id res chain seq x y z
N MET A 1 -26.66 46.57 -1.50
CA MET A 1 -26.53 45.44 -2.44
C MET A 1 -27.68 45.48 -3.42
N THR A 2 -27.40 45.29 -4.70
CA THR A 2 -28.42 45.06 -5.73
C THR A 2 -28.99 43.64 -5.61
N ASP A 3 -30.19 43.36 -6.14
CA ASP A 3 -30.82 42.01 -6.09
C ASP A 3 -29.91 40.90 -6.68
N VAL A 4 -29.08 41.27 -7.66
CA VAL A 4 -28.11 40.35 -8.31
C VAL A 4 -26.95 39.99 -7.38
N GLU A 5 -26.45 40.95 -6.59
CA GLU A 5 -25.41 40.70 -5.59
C GLU A 5 -25.95 39.86 -4.43
N SER A 6 -27.21 40.08 -4.04
CA SER A 6 -27.87 39.30 -2.98
C SER A 6 -27.99 37.82 -3.34
N GLY A 7 -28.42 37.51 -4.58
CA GLY A 7 -28.46 36.13 -5.09
C GLY A 7 -27.08 35.49 -5.21
N ALA A 8 -26.03 36.24 -5.56
CA ALA A 8 -24.66 35.74 -5.60
C ALA A 8 -24.12 35.37 -4.21
N VAL A 9 -24.40 36.19 -3.19
CA VAL A 9 -24.00 35.92 -1.80
C VAL A 9 -24.75 34.70 -1.25
N GLU A 10 -26.05 34.58 -1.52
CA GLU A 10 -26.84 33.42 -1.07
C GLU A 10 -26.34 32.11 -1.71
N ASN A 11 -25.97 32.16 -3.00
CA ASN A 11 -25.32 31.05 -3.68
C ASN A 11 -23.91 30.73 -3.13
N LEU A 12 -23.18 31.70 -2.58
CA LEU A 12 -21.87 31.47 -1.94
C LEU A 12 -22.01 30.88 -0.54
N VAL A 13 -22.99 31.35 0.26
CA VAL A 13 -23.26 30.82 1.60
C VAL A 13 -23.76 29.38 1.53
N THR A 14 -24.56 29.04 0.51
CA THR A 14 -25.07 27.68 0.30
C THR A 14 -24.04 26.70 -0.27
N GLN A 15 -22.86 27.17 -0.70
CA GLN A 15 -21.78 26.30 -1.19
C GLN A 15 -21.01 25.60 -0.07
N PHE A 16 -21.16 26.01 1.19
CA PHE A 16 -20.53 25.32 2.32
C PHE A 16 -21.37 24.11 2.73
N SER A 17 -20.79 22.90 2.69
CA SER A 17 -21.47 21.68 3.14
C SER A 17 -21.73 21.63 4.64
N ASN A 18 -20.99 22.41 5.44
CA ASN A 18 -21.19 22.56 6.87
C ASN A 18 -21.09 24.04 7.29
N ALA A 19 -22.12 24.55 7.97
CA ALA A 19 -22.16 25.93 8.44
C ALA A 19 -21.03 26.29 9.43
N PHE A 20 -20.51 25.32 10.18
CA PHE A 20 -19.40 25.53 11.13
C PHE A 20 -18.04 25.65 10.45
N ASP A 21 -17.94 25.43 9.14
CA ASP A 21 -16.71 25.69 8.39
C ASP A 21 -16.35 27.18 8.39
N CYS A 22 -17.26 28.08 8.79
CA CYS A 22 -16.95 29.50 9.03
C CYS A 22 -15.84 29.71 10.07
N VAL A 23 -15.74 28.82 11.07
CA VAL A 23 -14.69 28.92 12.11
C VAL A 23 -13.30 28.65 11.52
N ARG A 24 -13.20 27.77 10.51
CA ARG A 24 -11.96 27.57 9.75
C ARG A 24 -11.55 28.88 9.06
N GLU A 25 -12.49 29.58 8.46
CA GLU A 25 -12.22 30.82 7.73
C GLU A 25 -11.77 31.95 8.64
N LEU A 26 -12.43 32.10 9.79
CA LEU A 26 -12.02 33.07 10.81
C LEU A 26 -10.62 32.74 11.33
N ALA A 27 -10.36 31.48 11.71
CA ALA A 27 -9.03 31.05 12.15
C ALA A 27 -7.95 31.28 11.07
N GLN A 28 -8.25 31.02 9.80
CA GLN A 28 -7.34 31.29 8.69
C GLN A 28 -7.03 32.78 8.55
N ASN A 29 -8.05 33.64 8.62
CA ASN A 29 -7.84 35.09 8.57
C ASN A 29 -6.99 35.59 9.73
N SER A 30 -7.23 35.08 10.94
CA SER A 30 -6.45 35.39 12.13
C SER A 30 -4.98 34.96 11.97
N ILE A 31 -4.72 33.78 11.42
CA ILE A 31 -3.35 33.30 11.11
C ILE A 31 -2.68 34.18 10.06
N ASP A 32 -3.40 34.55 9.00
CA ASP A 32 -2.88 35.44 7.96
C ASP A 32 -2.62 36.87 8.46
N ALA A 33 -3.32 37.29 9.52
CA ALA A 33 -3.07 38.55 10.24
C ALA A 33 -1.84 38.48 11.16
N GLY A 34 -1.18 37.32 11.26
CA GLY A 34 0.04 37.13 12.04
C GLY A 34 -0.20 36.93 13.54
N THR A 35 -1.40 36.52 13.95
CA THR A 35 -1.68 36.30 15.37
C THR A 35 -0.82 35.17 15.97
N PRO A 36 -0.33 35.31 17.22
CA PRO A 36 0.33 34.22 17.93
C PRO A 36 -0.65 33.17 18.47
N VAL A 37 -1.91 33.54 18.66
CA VAL A 37 -2.98 32.67 19.16
C VAL A 37 -4.32 33.03 18.52
N VAL A 38 -5.13 32.02 18.20
CA VAL A 38 -6.55 32.18 17.85
C VAL A 38 -7.35 31.66 19.03
N GLU A 39 -8.12 32.54 19.67
CA GLU A 39 -8.98 32.16 20.79
C GLU A 39 -10.41 32.05 20.29
N VAL A 40 -10.97 30.84 20.33
CA VAL A 40 -12.38 30.61 20.02
C VAL A 40 -13.12 30.29 21.30
N TRP A 41 -14.27 30.90 21.52
CA TRP A 41 -15.06 30.61 22.71
C TRP A 41 -16.55 30.85 22.47
N THR A 42 -17.37 30.17 23.26
CA THR A 42 -18.83 30.27 23.19
C THR A 42 -19.40 30.70 24.52
N GLU A 43 -20.48 31.46 24.49
CA GLU A 43 -21.29 31.77 25.67
C GLU A 43 -22.78 31.81 25.31
N PHE A 44 -23.61 31.51 26.28
CA PHE A 44 -25.06 31.62 26.16
C PHE A 44 -25.55 32.81 26.96
N GLN A 45 -26.09 33.81 26.28
CA GLN A 45 -26.73 34.98 26.87
C GLN A 45 -28.23 34.75 26.97
N VAL A 46 -28.74 34.68 28.20
CA VAL A 46 -30.16 34.43 28.47
C VAL A 46 -30.99 35.67 28.16
N ALA A 47 -32.07 35.52 27.39
CA ALA A 47 -33.11 36.54 27.23
C ALA A 47 -34.42 36.10 27.90
N GLU A 48 -35.45 36.94 27.90
CA GLU A 48 -36.76 36.58 28.46
C GLU A 48 -37.38 35.39 27.70
N GLY A 49 -37.49 34.24 28.36
CA GLY A 49 -38.02 32.99 27.78
C GLY A 49 -37.02 31.83 27.85
N HIS A 50 -37.28 30.76 27.09
CA HIS A 50 -36.33 29.64 26.89
C HIS A 50 -35.40 29.86 25.69
N VAL A 51 -35.47 31.04 25.04
CA VAL A 51 -34.69 31.41 23.86
C VAL A 51 -33.80 32.59 24.24
N GLY A 52 -32.50 32.46 23.96
CA GLY A 52 -31.48 33.48 24.17
C GLY A 52 -30.57 33.62 22.95
N ALA A 53 -29.37 34.17 23.16
CA ALA A 53 -28.34 34.27 22.12
C ALA A 53 -27.15 33.35 22.45
N ALA A 54 -26.86 32.42 21.54
CA ALA A 54 -25.59 31.74 21.49
C ALA A 54 -24.58 32.65 20.79
N CYS A 55 -23.57 33.09 21.54
CA CYS A 55 -22.49 33.91 21.03
C CYS A 55 -21.28 33.03 20.75
N LEU A 56 -20.81 33.03 19.49
CA LEU A 56 -19.57 32.40 19.07
C LEU A 56 -18.54 33.49 18.78
N HIS A 57 -17.45 33.45 19.51
CA HIS A 57 -16.38 34.45 19.46
C HIS A 57 -15.12 33.87 18.85
N VAL A 58 -14.45 34.64 18.00
CA VAL A 58 -13.12 34.34 17.47
C VAL A 58 -12.26 35.60 17.62
N ASP A 59 -11.24 35.50 18.45
CA ASP A 59 -10.35 36.60 18.79
C ASP A 59 -8.94 36.32 18.26
N ASP A 60 -8.33 37.34 17.68
CA ASP A 60 -6.93 37.34 17.26
C ASP A 60 -6.23 38.64 17.62
N PHE A 61 -4.91 38.55 17.79
CA PHE A 61 -4.03 39.63 18.20
C PHE A 61 -3.06 39.99 17.07
N GLY A 62 -3.53 39.87 15.82
CA GLY A 62 -2.76 40.19 14.62
C GLY A 62 -2.73 41.68 14.31
N GLU A 63 -2.49 42.02 13.04
CA GLU A 63 -2.38 43.42 12.59
C GLU A 63 -3.67 44.25 12.67
N GLY A 64 -4.84 43.58 12.72
CA GLY A 64 -6.15 44.24 12.63
C GLY A 64 -6.39 45.00 11.33
N MET A 65 -7.45 45.80 11.31
CA MET A 65 -7.91 46.57 10.15
C MET A 65 -8.04 48.06 10.48
N ASP A 66 -7.70 48.90 9.50
CA ASP A 66 -8.02 50.34 9.52
C ASP A 66 -9.31 50.60 8.72
N GLU A 67 -9.76 51.86 8.67
CA GLU A 67 -10.98 52.23 7.97
C GLU A 67 -10.97 51.79 6.50
N LYS A 68 -9.83 51.96 5.85
CA LYS A 68 -9.65 51.65 4.43
C LYS A 68 -9.76 50.15 4.18
N ILE A 69 -9.13 49.32 5.00
CA ILE A 69 -9.23 47.85 4.88
C ILE A 69 -10.68 47.41 5.09
N ILE A 70 -11.42 48.04 6.01
CA ILE A 70 -12.83 47.73 6.23
C ILE A 70 -13.66 48.01 4.97
N ASP A 71 -13.48 49.19 4.38
CA ASP A 71 -14.25 49.61 3.19
C ASP A 71 -13.85 48.83 1.93
N ASP A 72 -12.54 48.68 1.70
CA ASP A 72 -12.01 48.11 0.47
C ASP A 72 -11.97 46.58 0.49
N GLN A 73 -11.90 45.94 1.66
CA GLN A 73 -11.65 44.48 1.79
C GLN A 73 -12.72 43.73 2.57
N LEU A 74 -13.13 44.20 3.75
CA LEU A 74 -14.09 43.48 4.59
C LEU A 74 -15.52 43.55 4.02
N THR A 75 -15.91 44.73 3.54
CA THR A 75 -17.28 45.02 3.11
C THR A 75 -17.49 44.87 1.60
N THR A 76 -16.41 44.72 0.82
CA THR A 76 -16.45 44.55 -0.64
C THR A 76 -16.25 43.09 -1.03
N LEU A 77 -17.27 42.45 -1.59
CA LEU A 77 -17.19 41.05 -2.07
C LEU A 77 -16.13 40.89 -3.17
N PHE A 78 -15.36 39.79 -3.12
CA PHE A 78 -14.29 39.43 -4.07
C PHE A 78 -13.03 40.31 -4.04
N SER A 79 -12.91 41.23 -3.09
CA SER A 79 -11.67 41.96 -2.87
C SER A 79 -10.73 41.14 -1.97
N SER A 80 -9.51 40.88 -2.43
CA SER A 80 -8.47 40.25 -1.61
C SER A 80 -7.11 40.83 -1.96
N SER A 81 -6.41 41.34 -0.94
CA SER A 81 -5.03 41.81 -1.06
C SER A 81 -3.99 40.67 -1.06
N LYS A 82 -4.45 39.41 -1.01
CA LYS A 82 -3.61 38.22 -0.81
C LYS A 82 -3.08 37.61 -2.12
N GLU A 83 -3.29 38.25 -3.27
CA GLU A 83 -2.84 37.74 -4.56
C GLU A 83 -1.31 37.88 -4.71
N GLY A 84 -0.61 36.76 -4.86
CA GLY A 84 0.86 36.71 -5.01
C GLY A 84 1.67 36.50 -3.72
N ASP A 85 1.01 36.53 -2.55
CA ASP A 85 1.67 36.26 -1.27
C ASP A 85 1.54 34.78 -0.89
N LEU A 86 2.62 34.01 -1.07
CA LEU A 86 2.70 32.60 -0.69
C LEU A 86 2.69 32.38 0.85
N THR A 87 2.70 33.48 1.60
CA THR A 87 2.55 33.52 3.05
C THR A 87 1.12 33.86 3.48
N LYS A 88 0.10 33.74 2.62
CA LYS A 88 -1.31 33.90 3.00
C LYS A 88 -2.19 32.86 2.31
N ILE A 89 -3.31 32.49 2.92
CA ILE A 89 -4.22 31.48 2.38
C ILE A 89 -5.55 32.14 1.96
N GLY A 90 -6.07 31.77 0.78
CA GLY A 90 -7.37 32.20 0.28
C GLY A 90 -7.36 33.53 -0.49
N LYS A 91 -7.43 33.46 -1.81
CA LYS A 91 -7.33 34.63 -2.71
C LYS A 91 -8.68 35.26 -3.10
N PHE A 92 -9.79 34.64 -2.72
CA PHE A 92 -11.08 34.92 -3.33
C PHE A 92 -11.91 36.01 -2.63
N GLY A 93 -11.50 36.52 -1.45
CA GLY A 93 -12.24 37.59 -0.75
C GLY A 93 -13.64 37.19 -0.24
N ILE A 94 -13.96 35.90 -0.22
CA ILE A 94 -15.28 35.36 0.19
C ILE A 94 -15.29 34.74 1.60
N GLY A 95 -14.13 34.68 2.27
CA GLY A 95 -13.98 33.94 3.53
C GLY A 95 -14.87 34.48 4.65
N PHE A 96 -14.96 35.80 4.79
CA PHE A 96 -15.79 36.42 5.81
C PHE A 96 -17.28 36.12 5.63
N VAL A 97 -17.77 36.03 4.38
CA VAL A 97 -19.19 35.74 4.08
C VAL A 97 -19.66 34.41 4.68
N SER A 98 -18.76 33.46 4.90
CA SER A 98 -19.07 32.16 5.50
C SER A 98 -19.68 32.26 6.90
N VAL A 99 -19.42 33.35 7.66
CA VAL A 99 -20.01 33.56 9.00
C VAL A 99 -21.53 33.59 9.00
N PHE A 100 -22.13 33.97 7.86
CA PHE A 100 -23.59 34.01 7.71
C PHE A 100 -24.22 32.63 7.48
N ALA A 101 -23.43 31.56 7.28
CA ALA A 101 -23.94 30.20 7.13
C ALA A 101 -24.66 29.69 8.39
N LEU A 102 -24.29 30.18 9.57
CA LEU A 102 -24.98 29.89 10.83
C LEU A 102 -26.29 30.66 11.01
N ARG A 103 -26.64 31.55 10.07
CA ARG A 103 -27.79 32.47 10.14
C ARG A 103 -27.81 33.28 11.45
N PRO A 104 -26.73 34.02 11.77
CA PRO A 104 -26.72 34.88 12.94
C PRO A 104 -27.70 36.04 12.78
N ARG A 105 -28.28 36.50 13.90
CA ARG A 105 -29.05 37.75 13.99
C ARG A 105 -28.17 38.99 13.77
N ALA A 106 -26.89 38.89 14.15
CA ALA A 106 -25.89 39.91 13.91
C ALA A 106 -24.47 39.32 13.95
N VAL A 107 -23.54 39.99 13.28
CA VAL A 107 -22.10 39.72 13.39
C VAL A 107 -21.41 41.02 13.78
N LEU A 108 -20.73 41.02 14.92
CA LEU A 108 -19.98 42.16 15.42
C LEU A 108 -18.50 41.93 15.17
N VAL A 109 -17.84 42.93 14.61
CA VAL A 109 -16.39 42.94 14.42
C VAL A 109 -15.83 44.15 15.15
N HIS A 110 -14.95 43.91 16.12
CA HIS A 110 -14.09 44.92 16.71
C HIS A 110 -12.69 44.73 16.18
N THR A 111 -12.04 45.80 15.73
CA THR A 111 -10.69 45.70 15.14
C THR A 111 -9.90 46.97 15.37
N GLY A 112 -8.58 46.85 15.44
CA GLY A 112 -7.70 48.00 15.59
C GLY A 112 -6.40 47.89 14.82
N ARG A 113 -6.01 48.97 14.15
CA ARG A 113 -4.73 49.09 13.42
C ARG A 113 -4.25 50.53 13.43
N GLY A 114 -2.95 50.73 13.67
CA GLY A 114 -2.34 52.06 13.55
C GLY A 114 -2.89 53.13 14.50
N GLY A 115 -3.45 52.75 15.65
CA GLY A 115 -4.08 53.67 16.61
C GLY A 115 -5.53 54.04 16.28
N GLU A 116 -6.13 53.41 15.28
CA GLU A 116 -7.56 53.49 14.99
C GLU A 116 -8.27 52.23 15.48
N TYR A 117 -9.50 52.40 15.96
CA TYR A 117 -10.32 51.31 16.49
C TYR A 117 -11.73 51.45 15.93
N TRP A 118 -12.25 50.34 15.41
CA TRP A 118 -13.49 50.33 14.66
C TRP A 118 -14.40 49.21 15.15
N GLU A 119 -15.69 49.53 15.18
CA GLU A 119 -16.79 48.60 15.32
C GLU A 119 -17.52 48.50 14.00
N VAL A 120 -17.69 47.28 13.50
CA VAL A 120 -18.51 46.98 12.33
C VAL A 120 -19.58 45.97 12.74
N LEU A 121 -20.84 46.40 12.72
CA LEU A 121 -21.98 45.55 13.04
C LEU A 121 -22.71 45.21 11.75
N PHE A 122 -22.65 43.93 11.35
CA PHE A 122 -23.47 43.39 10.28
C PHE A 122 -24.80 42.91 10.84
N HIS A 123 -25.89 43.37 10.26
CA HIS A 123 -27.26 43.00 10.60
C HIS A 123 -27.69 41.69 9.91
N GLU A 124 -28.83 41.14 10.29
CA GLU A 124 -29.40 39.90 9.73
C GLU A 124 -29.59 39.97 8.20
N ASP A 125 -29.94 41.14 7.68
CA ASP A 125 -30.08 41.39 6.24
C ASP A 125 -28.74 41.65 5.51
N ARG A 126 -27.62 41.50 6.24
CA ARG A 126 -26.23 41.72 5.79
C ARG A 126 -25.90 43.18 5.49
N SER A 127 -26.80 44.13 5.75
CA SER A 127 -26.42 45.53 5.85
C SER A 127 -25.47 45.73 7.04
N PHE A 128 -24.67 46.79 7.04
CA PHE A 128 -23.73 47.04 8.12
C PHE A 128 -23.70 48.49 8.57
N THR A 129 -23.35 48.68 9.84
CA THR A 129 -22.99 49.97 10.41
C THR A 129 -21.53 49.94 10.83
N LYS A 130 -20.81 51.05 10.59
CA LYS A 130 -19.39 51.21 10.92
C LYS A 130 -19.24 52.42 11.82
N THR A 131 -18.65 52.22 13.00
CA THR A 131 -18.48 53.27 14.01
C THR A 131 -17.06 53.25 14.54
N ARG A 132 -16.42 54.42 14.63
CA ARG A 132 -15.13 54.54 15.30
C ARG A 132 -15.33 54.49 16.81
N ILE A 133 -14.56 53.67 17.51
CA ILE A 133 -14.66 53.50 18.96
C ILE A 133 -13.43 54.09 19.67
N ALA A 134 -13.62 54.52 20.92
CA ALA A 134 -12.56 55.11 21.74
C ALA A 134 -11.74 54.04 22.50
N THR A 135 -12.36 52.90 22.78
CA THR A 135 -11.72 51.79 23.48
C THR A 135 -10.72 51.11 22.54
N PRO A 136 -9.44 50.98 22.94
CA PRO A 136 -8.46 50.25 22.15
C PRO A 136 -8.84 48.79 21.95
N VAL A 137 -8.64 48.31 20.73
CA VAL A 137 -8.80 46.90 20.35
C VAL A 137 -7.47 46.44 19.75
N GLU A 138 -6.93 45.33 20.25
CA GLU A 138 -5.78 44.67 19.67
C GLU A 138 -6.26 43.61 18.67
N GLY A 139 -5.68 43.61 17.46
CA GLY A 139 -6.05 42.68 16.40
C GLY A 139 -7.50 42.78 15.98
N THR A 140 -8.20 41.65 15.94
CA THR A 140 -9.62 41.56 15.53
C THR A 140 -10.37 40.58 16.41
N GLN A 141 -11.57 40.98 16.84
CA GLN A 141 -12.52 40.17 17.59
C GLN A 141 -13.81 40.07 16.79
N VAL A 142 -14.29 38.85 16.57
CA VAL A 142 -15.50 38.59 15.79
C VAL A 142 -16.50 37.81 16.64
N THR A 143 -17.69 38.38 16.84
CA THR A 143 -18.80 37.74 17.57
C THR A 143 -19.97 37.47 16.64
N LEU A 144 -20.41 36.21 16.54
CA LEU A 144 -21.64 35.82 15.87
C LEU A 144 -22.74 35.65 16.93
N PHE A 145 -23.86 36.36 16.76
CA PHE A 145 -25.03 36.24 17.63
C PHE A 145 -26.07 35.35 16.97
N VAL A 146 -26.23 34.12 17.45
CA VAL A 146 -27.21 33.16 16.92
C VAL A 146 -28.34 33.00 17.91
N GLU A 147 -29.58 33.20 17.47
CA GLU A 147 -30.75 32.90 18.30
C GLU A 147 -30.82 31.39 18.59
N ALA A 148 -30.88 31.03 19.87
CA ALA A 148 -30.77 29.64 20.30
C ALA A 148 -31.47 29.39 21.64
N ASP A 149 -31.96 28.17 21.84
CA ASP A 149 -32.22 27.62 23.16
C ASP A 149 -30.96 26.87 23.67
N TYR A 150 -31.03 26.28 24.86
CA TYR A 150 -29.91 25.50 25.42
C TYR A 150 -29.51 24.29 24.56
N HIS A 151 -30.44 23.68 23.84
CA HIS A 151 -30.14 22.54 22.98
C HIS A 151 -29.35 22.99 21.76
N ARG A 152 -29.84 24.04 21.07
CA ARG A 152 -29.17 24.65 19.93
C ARG A 152 -27.82 25.25 20.32
N TYR A 153 -27.67 25.79 21.53
CA TYR A 153 -26.37 26.20 22.06
C TYR A 153 -25.39 25.02 22.13
N GLY A 154 -25.83 23.88 22.66
CA GLY A 154 -25.02 22.65 22.68
C GLY A 154 -24.57 22.21 21.28
N GLU A 155 -25.46 22.27 20.29
CA GLU A 155 -25.11 21.99 18.88
C GLU A 155 -24.04 22.95 18.35
N ILE A 156 -24.08 24.23 18.74
CA ILE A 156 -23.09 25.23 18.35
C ILE A 156 -21.73 24.95 18.99
N VAL A 157 -21.71 24.61 20.27
CA VAL A 157 -20.49 24.22 21.00
C VAL A 157 -19.84 23.00 20.34
N ASP A 158 -20.60 21.92 20.15
CA ASP A 158 -20.10 20.68 19.57
C ASP A 158 -19.68 20.87 18.11
N GLY A 159 -20.47 21.62 17.33
CA GLY A 159 -20.20 21.93 15.93
C GLY A 159 -18.92 22.76 15.73
N ALA A 160 -18.74 23.83 16.51
CA ALA A 160 -17.55 24.68 16.44
C ALA A 160 -16.29 23.91 16.87
N LEU A 161 -16.36 23.15 17.97
CA LEU A 161 -15.25 22.33 18.44
C LEU A 161 -14.87 21.23 17.43
N ALA A 162 -15.85 20.56 16.83
CA ALA A 162 -15.61 19.55 15.80
C ALA A 162 -14.98 20.15 14.53
N ALA A 163 -15.46 21.31 14.09
CA ALA A 163 -14.89 22.02 12.94
C ALA A 163 -13.44 22.45 13.20
N LEU A 164 -13.16 23.03 14.38
CA LEU A 164 -11.80 23.40 14.79
C LEU A 164 -10.84 22.21 14.79
N ARG A 165 -11.23 21.09 15.39
CA ARG A 165 -10.39 19.88 15.39
C ARG A 165 -10.13 19.35 13.99
N LYS A 166 -11.15 19.33 13.13
CA LYS A 166 -11.05 18.87 11.74
C LYS A 166 -10.10 19.75 10.91
N TRP A 167 -10.25 21.07 11.02
CA TRP A 167 -9.62 22.00 10.09
C TRP A 167 -8.35 22.66 10.62
N CYS A 168 -8.27 22.90 11.92
CA CYS A 168 -7.19 23.64 12.58
C CYS A 168 -6.32 22.75 13.47
N GLY A 169 -6.58 21.45 13.54
CA GLY A 169 -5.86 20.50 14.39
C GLY A 169 -4.35 20.45 14.14
N HIS A 170 -3.84 20.93 13.01
CA HIS A 170 -2.40 20.99 12.77
C HIS A 170 -1.87 22.40 12.52
N ALA A 171 -2.68 23.43 12.78
CA ALA A 171 -2.29 24.82 12.58
C ALA A 171 -0.95 25.14 13.26
N GLU A 172 -0.12 25.94 12.58
CA GLU A 172 1.16 26.39 13.13
C GLU A 172 0.97 27.36 14.30
N THR A 173 -0.10 28.16 14.24
CA THR A 173 -0.54 29.07 15.31
C THR A 173 -1.33 28.30 16.36
N ARG A 174 -1.16 28.66 17.64
CA ARG A 174 -1.94 28.08 18.74
C ARG A 174 -3.43 28.40 18.56
N VAL A 175 -4.29 27.39 18.67
CA VAL A 175 -5.74 27.54 18.61
C VAL A 175 -6.36 26.94 19.87
N THR A 176 -7.23 27.68 20.52
CA THR A 176 -7.93 27.24 21.74
C THR A 176 -9.44 27.33 21.60
N PHE A 177 -10.15 26.51 22.36
CA PHE A 177 -11.61 26.51 22.47
C PHE A 177 -12.06 26.56 23.93
N GLU A 178 -13.01 27.42 24.27
CA GLU A 178 -13.63 27.48 25.61
C GLU A 178 -15.16 27.55 25.51
N ASP A 179 -15.87 26.68 26.24
CA ASP A 179 -17.30 26.83 26.51
C ASP A 179 -17.48 27.58 27.85
N ARG A 180 -17.97 28.82 27.77
CA ARG A 180 -18.22 29.70 28.93
C ARG A 180 -19.62 29.54 29.52
N SER A 181 -20.53 28.80 28.90
CA SER A 181 -21.85 28.50 29.49
C SER A 181 -22.11 26.98 29.52
N PRO A 182 -21.22 26.17 30.11
CA PRO A 182 -21.34 24.73 30.07
C PRO A 182 -22.59 24.24 30.84
N PRO A 183 -23.14 23.06 30.48
CA PRO A 183 -24.25 22.47 31.22
C PRO A 183 -23.93 22.29 32.71
N ALA A 184 -24.96 22.32 33.55
CA ALA A 184 -24.82 22.14 34.99
C ALA A 184 -24.02 20.86 35.32
N GLY A 185 -23.00 21.00 36.16
CA GLY A 185 -22.11 19.91 36.56
C GLY A 185 -20.86 19.73 35.70
N ARG A 186 -20.67 20.54 34.65
CA ARG A 186 -19.44 20.57 33.84
C ARG A 186 -18.65 21.86 34.13
N GLU A 187 -17.35 21.72 34.40
CA GLU A 187 -16.47 22.86 34.64
C GLU A 187 -16.08 23.56 33.32
N ARG A 188 -15.90 24.88 33.39
CA ARG A 188 -15.31 25.66 32.30
C ARG A 188 -13.86 25.25 32.12
N SER A 189 -13.46 24.95 30.90
CA SER A 189 -12.09 24.56 30.58
C SER A 189 -11.69 25.05 29.21
N VAL A 190 -10.49 25.61 29.11
CA VAL A 190 -9.86 25.92 27.83
C VAL A 190 -9.22 24.66 27.26
N VAL A 191 -9.59 24.30 26.04
CA VAL A 191 -9.09 23.13 25.32
C VAL A 191 -8.15 23.57 24.21
N GLY A 192 -6.95 22.99 24.14
CA GLY A 192 -6.05 23.17 23.01
C GLY A 192 -6.52 22.36 21.80
N ILE A 193 -6.55 22.99 20.62
CA ILE A 193 -6.98 22.35 19.37
C ILE A 193 -5.81 21.73 18.61
N ASN A 194 -4.61 22.30 18.73
CA ASN A 194 -3.44 21.81 18.00
C ASN A 194 -3.04 20.39 18.44
N GLU A 195 -2.66 19.58 17.46
CA GLU A 195 -2.22 18.20 17.56
C GLU A 195 -0.91 18.01 16.77
N PRO A 196 -0.06 17.06 17.16
CA PRO A 196 1.15 16.74 16.41
C PRO A 196 0.85 16.37 14.95
N PHE A 197 1.65 16.90 14.01
CA PHE A 197 1.55 16.55 12.59
C PHE A 197 2.09 15.13 12.35
N ALA A 198 1.22 14.13 12.54
CA ALA A 198 1.55 12.72 12.44
C ALA A 198 0.40 11.91 11.80
N VAL A 199 0.72 10.70 11.34
CA VAL A 199 -0.24 9.71 10.85
C VAL A 199 -0.16 8.42 11.66
N PRO A 200 -1.29 7.79 11.98
CA PRO A 200 -1.28 6.49 12.62
C PRO A 200 -0.86 5.41 11.61
N GLY A 201 -0.07 4.44 12.07
CA GLY A 201 0.33 3.29 11.26
C GLY A 201 1.73 2.79 11.59
N ASP A 202 2.17 1.85 10.77
CA ASP A 202 3.46 1.18 10.84
C ASP A 202 4.53 1.89 10.03
N CYS A 203 5.77 1.80 10.50
CA CYS A 203 6.94 2.44 9.90
C CYS A 203 6.74 3.96 9.67
N PRO A 204 6.30 4.73 10.69
CA PRO A 204 6.02 6.15 10.53
C PRO A 204 7.28 6.88 10.05
N THR A 205 7.11 7.67 9.00
CA THR A 205 8.20 8.34 8.29
C THR A 205 7.84 9.80 8.08
N ARG A 206 8.78 10.71 8.36
CA ARG A 206 8.65 12.14 8.12
C ARG A 206 9.72 12.60 7.13
N VAL A 207 9.33 13.38 6.13
CA VAL A 207 10.21 13.97 5.13
C VAL A 207 9.90 15.45 5.02
N ALA A 208 10.94 16.29 5.09
CA ALA A 208 10.82 17.72 4.93
C ALA A 208 11.53 18.17 3.64
N HIS A 209 10.87 19.04 2.89
CA HIS A 209 11.39 19.76 1.75
C HIS A 209 11.14 21.27 1.97
N PRO A 210 11.84 22.17 1.27
CA PRO A 210 11.57 23.60 1.38
C PRO A 210 10.09 23.94 1.13
N GLY A 211 9.38 24.36 2.17
CA GLY A 211 7.95 24.72 2.12
C GLY A 211 6.97 23.55 2.07
N THR A 212 7.43 22.30 2.21
CA THR A 212 6.59 21.10 2.19
C THR A 212 7.02 20.09 3.24
N GLU A 213 6.10 19.66 4.10
CA GLU A 213 6.29 18.59 5.07
C GLU A 213 5.38 17.40 4.74
N ILE A 214 5.92 16.19 4.79
CA ILE A 214 5.22 14.95 4.45
C ILE A 214 5.40 13.96 5.60
N VAL A 215 4.29 13.39 6.07
CA VAL A 215 4.29 12.26 7.01
C VAL A 215 3.51 11.09 6.41
N LEU A 216 4.11 9.90 6.51
CA LEU A 216 3.64 8.66 5.90
C LEU A 216 3.71 7.51 6.90
N ALA A 217 2.77 6.58 6.81
CA ALA A 217 2.85 5.30 7.52
C ALA A 217 2.05 4.24 6.77
N TYR A 218 2.44 2.97 6.89
CA TYR A 218 1.61 1.87 6.41
C TYR A 218 0.39 1.68 7.33
N SER A 219 -0.81 1.60 6.76
CA SER A 219 -2.03 1.48 7.55
C SER A 219 -3.06 0.61 6.85
N ARG A 220 -3.86 -0.12 7.64
CA ARG A 220 -5.01 -0.89 7.13
C ARG A 220 -6.21 0.02 6.85
N THR A 221 -6.31 1.13 7.56
CA THR A 221 -7.35 2.18 7.48
C THR A 221 -6.64 3.52 7.26
N PRO A 222 -6.08 3.74 6.05
CA PRO A 222 -5.31 4.95 5.78
C PRO A 222 -6.21 6.19 5.80
N ILE A 223 -5.65 7.28 6.34
CA ILE A 223 -6.24 8.62 6.27
C ILE A 223 -5.31 9.48 5.42
N TYR A 224 -5.91 10.31 4.59
CA TYR A 224 -5.25 11.21 3.67
C TYR A 224 -5.59 12.65 4.03
N GLY A 225 -4.59 13.46 4.34
CA GLY A 225 -4.76 14.87 4.66
C GLY A 225 -3.85 15.76 3.83
N MET A 226 -4.42 16.81 3.26
CA MET A 226 -3.69 17.85 2.54
C MET A 226 -3.85 19.15 3.31
N TYR A 227 -2.74 19.82 3.58
CA TYR A 227 -2.69 21.00 4.45
C TYR A 227 -1.89 22.12 3.80
N ASN A 228 -2.19 23.35 4.22
CA ASN A 228 -1.35 24.51 4.00
C ASN A 228 -1.24 25.24 5.35
N ARG A 229 -0.02 25.45 5.84
CA ARG A 229 0.27 26.04 7.17
C ARG A 229 -0.46 25.34 8.32
N GLY A 230 -0.63 24.03 8.19
CA GLY A 230 -1.33 23.24 9.19
C GLY A 230 -2.86 23.33 9.15
N LEU A 231 -3.43 24.19 8.31
CA LEU A 231 -4.87 24.22 8.04
C LEU A 231 -5.22 23.18 6.99
N ALA A 232 -6.26 22.39 7.27
CA ALA A 232 -6.65 21.31 6.36
C ALA A 232 -7.39 21.86 5.14
N LEU A 233 -6.92 21.48 3.96
CA LEU A 233 -7.57 21.74 2.68
C LEU A 233 -8.50 20.59 2.32
N ALA A 234 -8.09 19.36 2.62
CA ALA A 234 -8.88 18.15 2.44
C ALA A 234 -8.43 17.09 3.45
N VAL A 235 -9.39 16.39 4.08
CA VAL A 235 -9.13 15.24 4.96
C VAL A 235 -10.15 14.15 4.63
N THR A 236 -9.68 12.95 4.34
CA THR A 236 -10.53 11.84 3.91
C THR A 236 -9.86 10.49 4.13
N ASP A 237 -10.65 9.44 4.30
CA ASP A 237 -10.23 8.04 4.25
C ASP A 237 -10.45 7.41 2.85
N ILE A 238 -10.99 8.18 1.90
CA ILE A 238 -11.25 7.74 0.52
C ILE A 238 -10.13 8.25 -0.39
N ALA A 239 -9.21 7.35 -0.76
CA ALA A 239 -8.03 7.70 -1.56
C ALA A 239 -8.36 8.44 -2.88
N LYS A 240 -9.45 8.05 -3.56
CA LYS A 240 -9.88 8.66 -4.83
C LYS A 240 -10.35 10.12 -4.70
N ALA A 241 -10.70 10.58 -3.51
CA ALA A 241 -11.13 11.95 -3.30
C ALA A 241 -9.95 12.93 -3.43
N VAL A 242 -8.75 12.51 -3.02
CA VAL A 242 -7.54 13.35 -3.08
C VAL A 242 -6.50 12.89 -4.09
N PHE A 243 -6.60 11.67 -4.62
CA PHE A 243 -5.66 11.12 -5.59
C PHE A 243 -6.31 10.73 -6.92
N ASP A 244 -5.50 10.67 -7.98
CA ASP A 244 -5.87 9.99 -9.23
C ASP A 244 -6.01 8.47 -9.04
N GLU A 245 -6.57 7.76 -10.02
CA GLU A 245 -6.84 6.32 -9.92
C GLU A 245 -5.57 5.49 -9.65
N ARG A 246 -4.45 5.85 -10.29
CA ARG A 246 -3.19 5.12 -10.15
C ARG A 246 -2.66 5.26 -8.72
N ARG A 247 -2.67 6.48 -8.17
CA ARG A 247 -2.25 6.75 -6.80
C ARG A 247 -3.23 6.20 -5.78
N ALA A 248 -4.54 6.27 -6.02
CA ALA A 248 -5.52 5.65 -5.13
C ALA A 248 -5.25 4.15 -4.93
N VAL A 249 -4.83 3.44 -5.98
CA VAL A 249 -4.41 2.04 -5.89
C VAL A 249 -3.12 1.89 -5.07
N ARG A 250 -2.11 2.74 -5.30
CA ARG A 250 -0.84 2.72 -4.55
C ARG A 250 -1.02 2.98 -3.06
N TYR A 251 -1.75 4.04 -2.72
CA TYR A 251 -1.89 4.53 -1.34
C TYR A 251 -2.97 3.82 -0.53
N ARG A 252 -3.63 2.78 -1.07
CA ARG A 252 -4.69 2.03 -0.36
C ARG A 252 -4.27 1.37 0.96
N ARG A 253 -2.97 1.29 1.23
CA ARG A 253 -2.38 0.81 2.50
C ARG A 253 -1.38 1.80 3.11
N VAL A 254 -1.42 3.06 2.69
CA VAL A 254 -0.47 4.08 3.16
C VAL A 254 -1.28 5.28 3.62
N ALA A 255 -1.24 5.58 4.92
CA ALA A 255 -1.74 6.85 5.44
C ALA A 255 -0.75 7.96 5.09
N ALA A 256 -1.26 9.14 4.76
CA ALA A 256 -0.45 10.27 4.33
C ALA A 256 -1.03 11.59 4.84
N LYS A 257 -0.19 12.43 5.43
CA LYS A 257 -0.47 13.87 5.53
C LYS A 257 0.63 14.65 4.84
N LEU A 258 0.23 15.63 4.05
CA LEU A 258 1.14 16.52 3.33
C LEU A 258 0.74 17.95 3.61
N SER A 259 1.64 18.73 4.21
CA SER A 259 1.50 20.18 4.40
C SER A 259 2.41 20.88 3.41
N SER A 260 1.87 21.78 2.58
CA SER A 260 2.66 22.53 1.61
C SER A 260 2.08 23.93 1.41
N ARG A 261 2.96 24.93 1.48
CA ARG A 261 2.59 26.34 1.20
C ARG A 261 2.18 26.60 -0.25
N TYR A 262 2.47 25.64 -1.14
CA TYR A 262 2.16 25.72 -2.56
C TYR A 262 0.80 25.09 -2.90
N LEU A 263 0.14 24.43 -1.95
CA LEU A 263 -1.18 23.87 -2.17
C LEU A 263 -2.27 24.90 -1.88
N GLU A 264 -3.26 24.93 -2.75
CA GLU A 264 -4.42 25.80 -2.65
C GLU A 264 -5.70 24.97 -2.65
N HIS A 265 -6.75 25.49 -2.04
CA HIS A 265 -8.08 24.88 -2.09
C HIS A 265 -8.79 25.23 -3.40
N THR A 266 -9.77 24.42 -3.79
CA THR A 266 -10.75 24.78 -4.83
C THR A 266 -11.67 25.89 -4.34
N LEU A 267 -12.43 26.52 -5.25
CA LEU A 267 -13.42 27.54 -4.90
C LEU A 267 -14.44 27.05 -3.86
N SER A 268 -14.84 25.77 -3.93
CA SER A 268 -15.73 25.12 -2.96
C SER A 268 -15.08 24.85 -1.59
N ARG A 269 -13.75 24.93 -1.49
CA ARG A 269 -12.97 24.74 -0.26
C ARG A 269 -13.10 23.38 0.42
N GLU A 270 -13.48 22.37 -0.35
CA GLU A 270 -13.62 20.99 0.11
C GLU A 270 -12.51 20.07 -0.41
N THR A 271 -11.77 20.51 -1.42
CA THR A 271 -10.69 19.75 -2.01
C THR A 271 -9.54 20.65 -2.44
N VAL A 272 -8.44 20.02 -2.85
CA VAL A 272 -7.21 20.70 -3.29
C VAL A 272 -7.28 20.98 -4.78
N MET A 273 -6.83 22.16 -5.18
CA MET A 273 -6.67 22.53 -6.58
C MET A 273 -5.63 21.62 -7.26
N ARG A 274 -6.02 20.97 -8.36
CA ARG A 274 -5.14 20.05 -9.11
C ARG A 274 -4.39 20.79 -10.22
N ASP A 275 -3.39 21.55 -9.82
CA ASP A 275 -2.52 22.34 -10.69
C ASP A 275 -1.07 21.77 -10.75
N ALA A 276 -0.15 22.53 -11.33
CA ALA A 276 1.26 22.13 -11.39
C ALA A 276 1.94 22.03 -10.01
N ASN A 277 1.47 22.78 -9.00
CA ASN A 277 2.01 22.69 -7.65
C ASN A 277 1.53 21.41 -6.94
N TYR A 278 0.27 21.04 -7.16
CA TYR A 278 -0.26 19.74 -6.75
C TYR A 278 0.57 18.59 -7.34
N ASP A 279 0.86 18.61 -8.64
CA ASP A 279 1.65 17.55 -9.27
C ASP A 279 3.07 17.45 -8.69
N ARG A 280 3.71 18.59 -8.40
CA ARG A 280 5.02 18.61 -7.72
C ARG A 280 4.92 18.05 -6.30
N ALA A 281 3.91 18.43 -5.53
CA ALA A 281 3.69 17.90 -4.18
C ALA A 281 3.46 16.39 -4.21
N MET A 282 2.69 15.89 -5.18
CA MET A 282 2.45 14.45 -5.35
C MET A 282 3.72 13.71 -5.78
N ALA A 283 4.59 14.32 -6.58
CA ALA A 283 5.89 13.73 -6.91
C ALA A 283 6.79 13.59 -5.67
N LEU A 284 6.80 14.57 -4.78
CA LEU A 284 7.50 14.48 -3.49
C LEU A 284 6.91 13.38 -2.60
N LEU A 285 5.57 13.28 -2.55
CA LEU A 285 4.88 12.20 -1.82
C LEU A 285 5.26 10.82 -2.36
N ASP A 286 5.26 10.65 -3.67
CA ASP A 286 5.64 9.40 -4.33
C ASP A 286 7.12 9.04 -4.08
N ALA A 287 8.01 10.02 -4.07
CA ALA A 287 9.41 9.82 -3.72
C ALA A 287 9.59 9.43 -2.24
N ALA A 288 8.85 10.07 -1.32
CA ALA A 288 8.86 9.74 0.10
C ALA A 288 8.33 8.30 0.35
N ALA A 289 7.28 7.89 -0.38
CA ALA A 289 6.74 6.54 -0.31
C ALA A 289 7.70 5.49 -0.89
N ALA A 290 8.32 5.76 -2.05
CA ALA A 290 9.21 4.83 -2.74
C ALA A 290 10.63 4.76 -2.14
N GLY A 291 11.02 5.73 -1.32
CA GLY A 291 12.32 5.78 -0.65
C GLY A 291 12.15 5.61 0.87
N PRO A 292 12.12 6.70 1.65
CA PRO A 292 12.11 6.66 3.12
C PRO A 292 11.10 5.68 3.75
N LEU A 293 9.83 5.67 3.32
CA LEU A 293 8.81 4.80 3.89
C LEU A 293 9.11 3.30 3.59
N LEU A 294 9.47 3.00 2.35
CA LEU A 294 9.83 1.65 1.94
C LEU A 294 11.11 1.17 2.64
N ASP A 295 12.10 2.06 2.79
CA ASP A 295 13.35 1.76 3.48
C ASP A 295 13.10 1.42 4.97
N ALA A 296 12.14 2.10 5.61
CA ALA A 296 11.69 1.83 6.97
C ALA A 296 11.00 0.46 7.08
N LEU A 297 10.06 0.15 6.18
CA LEU A 297 9.42 -1.18 6.12
C LEU A 297 10.43 -2.30 5.91
N ALA A 298 11.34 -2.12 4.96
CA ALA A 298 12.37 -3.10 4.66
C ALA A 298 13.38 -3.25 5.82
N ALA A 299 13.69 -2.19 6.55
CA ALA A 299 14.52 -2.25 7.75
C ALA A 299 13.83 -3.06 8.87
N GLU A 300 12.54 -2.83 9.08
CA GLU A 300 11.78 -3.55 10.11
C GLU A 300 11.61 -5.05 9.77
N LEU A 301 11.28 -5.36 8.51
CA LEU A 301 11.28 -6.74 8.00
C LEU A 301 12.65 -7.40 8.18
N SER A 302 13.74 -6.70 7.82
CA SER A 302 15.10 -7.22 7.97
C SER A 302 15.45 -7.54 9.42
N ALA A 303 15.11 -6.64 10.35
CA ALA A 303 15.33 -6.84 11.77
C ALA A 303 14.52 -8.03 12.31
N LEU A 304 13.27 -8.19 11.84
CA LEU A 304 12.39 -9.26 12.26
C LEU A 304 12.87 -10.63 11.76
N VAL A 305 13.24 -10.75 10.47
CA VAL A 305 13.73 -12.03 9.91
C VAL A 305 15.11 -12.42 10.44
N ALA A 306 15.90 -11.46 10.93
CA ALA A 306 17.18 -11.74 11.58
C ALA A 306 17.03 -12.38 12.97
N ARG A 307 15.84 -12.35 13.59
CA ARG A 307 15.62 -12.95 14.91
C ARG A 307 15.77 -14.48 14.85
N PRO A 308 16.53 -15.10 15.77
CA PRO A 308 16.82 -16.55 15.71
C PRO A 308 15.58 -17.41 15.97
N ARG A 309 14.62 -16.92 16.76
CA ARG A 309 13.36 -17.59 17.09
C ARG A 309 12.23 -16.59 16.99
N TRP A 310 11.07 -17.08 16.58
CA TRP A 310 9.83 -16.31 16.52
C TRP A 310 8.82 -16.90 17.48
N ASP A 311 8.11 -16.03 18.17
CA ASP A 311 6.86 -16.35 18.84
C ASP A 311 5.65 -16.01 17.93
N LEU A 312 4.44 -16.14 18.45
CA LEU A 312 3.22 -15.82 17.69
C LEU A 312 3.16 -14.33 17.30
N PRO A 313 3.43 -13.36 18.20
CA PRO A 313 3.54 -11.94 17.84
C PRO A 313 4.52 -11.66 16.69
N ASP A 314 5.68 -12.30 16.66
CA ASP A 314 6.64 -12.15 15.57
C ASP A 314 6.06 -12.61 14.22
N VAL A 315 5.34 -13.75 14.21
CA VAL A 315 4.67 -14.26 12.99
C VAL A 315 3.58 -13.31 12.51
N GLU A 316 2.75 -12.80 13.42
CA GLU A 316 1.69 -11.84 13.11
C GLU A 316 2.25 -10.51 12.61
N ARG A 317 3.35 -10.03 13.22
CA ARG A 317 4.04 -8.83 12.78
C ARG A 317 4.63 -9.02 11.39
N TYR A 318 5.30 -10.14 11.15
CA TYR A 318 5.88 -10.46 9.85
C TYR A 318 4.83 -10.51 8.75
N ALA A 319 3.72 -11.20 9.02
CA ALA A 319 2.61 -11.29 8.10
C ALA A 319 1.99 -9.91 7.80
N THR A 320 1.88 -9.04 8.80
CA THR A 320 1.40 -7.66 8.62
C THR A 320 2.33 -6.85 7.72
N LEU A 321 3.64 -6.88 7.98
CA LEU A 321 4.65 -6.16 7.19
C LEU A 321 4.77 -6.69 5.75
N LEU A 322 4.75 -8.02 5.57
CA LEU A 322 4.66 -8.61 4.22
C LEU A 322 3.35 -8.22 3.53
N GLY A 323 2.26 -8.12 4.30
CA GLY A 323 0.98 -7.59 3.83
C GLY A 323 1.16 -6.24 3.17
N TYR A 324 1.83 -5.30 3.83
CA TYR A 324 2.15 -3.99 3.24
C TYR A 324 3.06 -4.09 2.02
N LEU A 325 4.14 -4.88 2.11
CA LEU A 325 5.07 -5.07 1.01
C LEU A 325 4.39 -5.65 -0.25
N SER A 326 3.40 -6.52 -0.08
CA SER A 326 2.63 -7.11 -1.19
C SER A 326 1.83 -6.08 -1.99
N PHE A 327 1.62 -4.89 -1.43
CA PHE A 327 0.93 -3.79 -2.09
C PHE A 327 1.88 -2.84 -2.84
N GLU A 328 3.17 -2.85 -2.52
CA GLU A 328 4.17 -1.98 -3.15
C GLU A 328 4.35 -2.26 -4.64
N PRO A 329 4.49 -1.22 -5.50
CA PRO A 329 4.78 -1.40 -6.91
C PRO A 329 5.99 -2.30 -7.15
N ALA A 330 5.95 -3.08 -8.22
CA ALA A 330 7.00 -4.04 -8.51
C ALA A 330 8.37 -3.34 -8.71
N GLU A 331 8.37 -2.15 -9.30
CA GLU A 331 9.55 -1.31 -9.49
C GLU A 331 10.19 -0.90 -8.14
N SER A 332 9.38 -0.72 -7.09
CA SER A 332 9.86 -0.39 -5.76
C SER A 332 10.56 -1.58 -5.08
N LEU A 333 10.16 -2.82 -5.39
CA LEU A 333 10.81 -4.02 -4.85
C LEU A 333 12.26 -4.16 -5.31
N ASP A 334 12.62 -3.63 -6.47
CA ASP A 334 13.99 -3.68 -7.00
C ASP A 334 14.98 -2.91 -6.11
N ARG A 335 14.54 -1.80 -5.50
CA ARG A 335 15.38 -0.97 -4.60
C ARG A 335 15.82 -1.73 -3.34
N ILE A 336 14.99 -2.64 -2.86
CA ILE A 336 15.19 -3.37 -1.60
C ILE A 336 15.52 -4.85 -1.82
N ARG A 337 15.78 -5.26 -3.06
CA ARG A 337 15.89 -6.66 -3.45
C ARG A 337 16.99 -7.44 -2.74
N ASP A 338 18.08 -6.74 -2.38
CA ASP A 338 19.26 -7.33 -1.75
C ASP A 338 19.10 -7.44 -0.22
N ARG A 339 18.08 -6.78 0.34
CA ARG A 339 17.82 -6.80 1.77
C ARG A 339 17.22 -8.15 2.16
N PRO A 340 17.57 -8.71 3.33
CA PRO A 340 16.99 -9.95 3.81
C PRO A 340 15.57 -9.68 4.31
N LEU A 341 14.54 -9.99 3.50
CA LEU A 341 13.13 -9.70 3.82
C LEU A 341 12.29 -10.96 4.00
N LEU A 342 12.79 -12.09 3.51
CA LEU A 342 12.11 -13.36 3.52
C LEU A 342 12.69 -14.24 4.63
N ARG A 343 11.86 -15.10 5.20
CA ARG A 343 12.29 -16.08 6.22
C ARG A 343 12.07 -17.50 5.74
N ASP A 344 13.04 -18.38 6.00
CA ASP A 344 12.89 -19.83 5.83
C ASP A 344 12.28 -20.48 7.08
N VAL A 345 11.69 -21.68 6.92
CA VAL A 345 11.05 -22.42 8.02
C VAL A 345 12.01 -22.84 9.15
N HIS A 346 13.32 -22.66 8.98
CA HIS A 346 14.36 -22.94 9.98
C HIS A 346 15.03 -21.66 10.51
N GLY A 347 14.40 -20.50 10.28
CA GLY A 347 14.83 -19.19 10.79
C GLY A 347 15.95 -18.50 10.00
N GLY A 348 16.36 -19.02 8.85
CA GLY A 348 17.26 -18.32 7.94
C GLY A 348 16.58 -17.15 7.25
N ALA A 349 17.33 -16.07 7.02
CA ALA A 349 16.85 -14.91 6.29
C ALA A 349 17.32 -14.97 4.82
N LEU A 350 16.44 -14.55 3.91
CA LEU A 350 16.68 -14.52 2.47
C LEU A 350 16.29 -13.18 1.87
N SER A 351 17.06 -12.74 0.88
CA SER A 351 16.70 -11.58 0.07
C SER A 351 15.75 -11.93 -1.07
N LEU A 352 15.13 -10.92 -1.68
CA LEU A 352 14.30 -11.13 -2.88
C LEU A 352 15.17 -11.59 -4.06
N GLU A 353 16.41 -11.10 -4.13
CA GLU A 353 17.39 -11.55 -5.12
C GLU A 353 17.72 -13.04 -4.96
N GLN A 354 18.00 -13.51 -3.74
CA GLN A 354 18.28 -14.92 -3.49
C GLN A 354 17.09 -15.83 -3.83
N ALA A 355 15.86 -15.34 -3.62
CA ALA A 355 14.66 -16.03 -4.07
C ALA A 355 14.57 -16.07 -5.60
N ASP A 356 14.88 -14.98 -6.29
CA ASP A 356 14.90 -14.94 -7.76
C ASP A 356 15.97 -15.88 -8.36
N GLU A 357 17.18 -15.91 -7.77
CA GLU A 357 18.24 -16.85 -8.14
C GLU A 357 17.83 -18.31 -7.93
N THR A 358 17.13 -18.60 -6.82
CA THR A 358 16.60 -19.95 -6.54
C THR A 358 15.55 -20.33 -7.59
N LEU A 359 14.64 -19.42 -7.91
CA LEU A 359 13.64 -19.59 -8.95
C LEU A 359 14.30 -19.80 -10.33
N GLU A 360 15.38 -19.08 -10.64
CA GLU A 360 16.18 -19.27 -11.85
C GLU A 360 16.81 -20.64 -11.93
N ARG A 361 17.49 -21.04 -10.86
CA ARG A 361 18.22 -22.30 -10.82
C ARG A 361 17.31 -23.53 -10.86
N ASP A 362 16.19 -23.48 -10.13
CA ASP A 362 15.37 -24.66 -9.84
C ASP A 362 14.00 -24.64 -10.52
N GLY A 363 13.64 -23.52 -11.16
CA GLY A 363 12.34 -23.30 -11.81
C GLY A 363 11.17 -23.15 -10.83
N ARG A 364 11.45 -23.16 -9.53
CA ARG A 364 10.45 -23.04 -8.47
C ARG A 364 11.06 -22.59 -7.14
N LEU A 365 10.20 -22.07 -6.28
CA LEU A 365 10.44 -21.72 -4.89
C LEU A 365 9.65 -22.67 -4.00
N LEU A 366 10.29 -23.14 -2.93
CA LEU A 366 9.65 -24.03 -1.98
C LEU A 366 9.05 -23.23 -0.83
N VAL A 367 7.82 -23.55 -0.45
CA VAL A 367 7.10 -22.90 0.66
C VAL A 367 6.55 -23.96 1.61
N SER A 368 6.65 -23.73 2.91
CA SER A 368 6.03 -24.60 3.92
C SER A 368 5.69 -23.81 5.17
N ARG A 369 4.71 -24.28 5.95
CA ARG A 369 4.30 -23.64 7.20
C ARG A 369 5.23 -23.95 8.36
N GLN A 370 5.99 -25.04 8.28
CA GLN A 370 6.76 -25.56 9.40
C GLN A 370 8.02 -26.29 8.96
N ALA A 371 8.97 -26.39 9.88
CA ALA A 371 10.14 -27.22 9.71
C ALA A 371 9.76 -28.72 9.75
N THR A 372 10.19 -29.48 8.76
CA THR A 372 10.03 -30.94 8.70
C THR A 372 11.41 -31.59 8.50
N PRO A 373 11.55 -32.92 8.71
CA PRO A 373 12.78 -33.62 8.37
C PRO A 373 13.18 -33.42 6.90
N LEU A 374 12.21 -33.33 5.98
CA LEU A 374 12.44 -33.07 4.56
C LEU A 374 13.02 -31.66 4.35
N THR A 375 12.40 -30.62 4.91
CA THR A 375 12.89 -29.25 4.74
C THR A 375 14.28 -29.05 5.35
N ARG A 376 14.64 -29.80 6.40
CA ARG A 376 16.00 -29.80 6.95
C ARG A 376 17.04 -30.36 5.98
N ARG A 377 16.70 -31.44 5.27
CA ARG A 377 17.58 -32.03 4.23
C ARG A 377 17.72 -31.11 3.02
N LEU A 378 16.64 -30.42 2.63
CA LEU A 378 16.67 -29.41 1.58
C LEU A 378 17.60 -28.24 1.95
N ARG A 379 17.49 -27.74 3.19
CA ARG A 379 18.41 -26.71 3.71
C ARG A 379 19.88 -27.13 3.62
N ALA A 380 20.20 -28.36 4.00
CA ALA A 380 21.57 -28.90 3.89
C ALA A 380 22.11 -28.93 2.45
N ARG A 381 21.22 -28.91 1.45
CA ARG A 381 21.56 -28.82 0.02
C ARG A 381 21.47 -27.41 -0.55
N LYS A 382 21.37 -26.38 0.30
CA LYS A 382 21.20 -24.98 -0.12
C LYS A 382 19.93 -24.75 -0.96
N LEU A 383 18.87 -25.51 -0.67
CA LEU A 383 17.52 -25.33 -1.18
C LEU A 383 16.66 -24.73 -0.07
N PRO A 384 16.46 -23.41 -0.03
CA PRO A 384 15.67 -22.77 1.00
C PRO A 384 14.19 -23.15 0.87
N VAL A 385 13.51 -23.27 2.02
CA VAL A 385 12.06 -23.46 2.09
C VAL A 385 11.49 -22.28 2.85
N LEU A 386 10.83 -21.38 2.13
CA LEU A 386 10.28 -20.15 2.68
C LEU A 386 9.10 -20.45 3.61
N LEU A 387 9.00 -19.67 4.69
CA LEU A 387 7.88 -19.73 5.62
C LEU A 387 6.62 -19.15 4.95
N GLY A 388 5.70 -20.02 4.56
CA GLY A 388 4.51 -19.64 3.80
C GLY A 388 3.42 -20.71 3.86
N ARG A 389 2.26 -20.42 3.29
CA ARG A 389 1.15 -21.38 3.25
C ARG A 389 1.37 -22.46 2.18
N ASP A 390 1.03 -23.69 2.54
CA ASP A 390 0.90 -24.81 1.61
C ASP A 390 -0.44 -24.72 0.83
N ARG A 391 -0.39 -24.89 -0.50
CA ARG A 391 -1.57 -24.85 -1.40
C ARG A 391 -2.33 -26.18 -1.44
N GLY A 392 -1.86 -27.22 -0.76
CA GLY A 392 -2.45 -28.57 -0.79
C GLY A 392 -3.87 -28.73 -0.25
N LEU A 393 -4.44 -27.72 0.41
CA LEU A 393 -5.78 -27.79 1.03
C LEU A 393 -6.61 -26.57 0.60
N SER A 394 -7.64 -26.81 -0.23
CA SER A 394 -8.77 -25.96 -0.69
C SER A 394 -8.63 -24.43 -0.67
N PRO A 395 -9.16 -23.70 -1.68
CA PRO A 395 -9.17 -22.23 -1.65
C PRO A 395 -9.86 -21.76 -0.36
N PRO A 396 -9.19 -20.95 0.47
CA PRO A 396 -9.75 -20.60 1.75
C PRO A 396 -10.89 -19.60 1.58
N VAL A 397 -11.89 -19.71 2.47
CA VAL A 397 -12.93 -18.69 2.68
C VAL A 397 -12.33 -17.42 3.31
N VAL A 398 -11.11 -17.48 3.85
CA VAL A 398 -10.40 -16.38 4.55
C VAL A 398 -8.92 -16.33 4.13
N ARG A 399 -8.43 -15.15 3.69
CA ARG A 399 -7.00 -14.95 3.39
C ARG A 399 -6.14 -15.23 4.62
N ASP A 400 -5.17 -16.13 4.48
CA ASP A 400 -4.16 -16.41 5.51
C ASP A 400 -3.18 -15.23 5.57
N SER A 401 -2.71 -14.88 6.76
CA SER A 401 -1.79 -13.76 6.95
C SER A 401 -0.48 -13.96 6.16
N LEU A 402 -0.08 -15.20 5.88
CA LEU A 402 1.10 -15.53 5.06
C LEU A 402 0.83 -15.57 3.55
N ASP A 403 -0.41 -15.36 3.08
CA ASP A 403 -0.71 -15.27 1.64
C ASP A 403 -0.02 -14.06 1.00
N ALA A 404 0.32 -13.03 1.78
CA ALA A 404 1.05 -11.86 1.30
C ALA A 404 2.43 -12.22 0.70
N LEU A 405 3.08 -13.28 1.20
CA LEU A 405 4.33 -13.79 0.63
C LEU A 405 4.14 -14.21 -0.83
N TYR A 406 3.03 -14.88 -1.15
CA TYR A 406 2.73 -15.31 -2.51
C TYR A 406 2.67 -14.12 -3.46
N ASP A 407 1.99 -13.04 -3.05
CA ASP A 407 1.87 -11.84 -3.87
C ASP A 407 3.22 -11.13 -4.08
N VAL A 408 4.07 -11.08 -3.06
CA VAL A 408 5.45 -10.55 -3.18
C VAL A 408 6.25 -11.39 -4.18
N LEU A 409 6.26 -12.72 -4.03
CA LEU A 409 7.03 -13.62 -4.89
C LEU A 409 6.50 -13.64 -6.33
N ARG A 410 5.18 -13.53 -6.53
CA ARG A 410 4.58 -13.41 -7.86
C ARG A 410 5.04 -12.15 -8.58
N ARG A 411 5.08 -11.01 -7.89
CA ARG A 411 5.57 -9.74 -8.47
C ARG A 411 7.05 -9.83 -8.87
N ILE A 412 7.88 -10.53 -8.09
CA ILE A 412 9.28 -10.79 -8.44
C ILE A 412 9.36 -11.61 -9.74
N ALA A 413 8.59 -12.69 -9.85
CA ALA A 413 8.54 -13.50 -11.06
C ALA A 413 8.06 -12.68 -12.29
N GLU A 414 7.09 -11.78 -12.11
CA GLU A 414 6.63 -10.85 -13.16
C GLU A 414 7.72 -9.86 -13.60
N LEU A 415 8.47 -9.28 -12.66
CA LEU A 415 9.60 -8.40 -12.96
C LEU A 415 10.66 -9.14 -13.78
N ARG A 416 10.98 -10.38 -13.41
CA ARG A 416 11.92 -11.20 -14.15
C ARG A 416 11.44 -11.47 -15.57
N ALA A 417 10.18 -11.86 -15.74
CA ALA A 417 9.60 -12.09 -17.07
C ALA A 417 9.71 -10.84 -17.96
N ARG A 418 9.41 -9.66 -17.41
CA ARG A 418 9.56 -8.37 -18.10
C ARG A 418 11.01 -8.08 -18.48
N ARG A 419 11.98 -8.35 -17.60
CA ARG A 419 13.42 -8.17 -17.88
C ARG A 419 13.93 -9.09 -18.97
N LEU A 420 13.57 -10.37 -18.91
CA LEU A 420 13.94 -11.35 -19.94
C LEU A 420 13.36 -10.96 -21.30
N LEU A 421 12.11 -10.47 -21.32
CA LEU A 421 11.49 -9.94 -22.54
C LEU A 421 12.23 -8.70 -23.04
N ALA A 422 12.51 -7.72 -22.19
CA ALA A 422 13.24 -6.52 -22.56
C ALA A 422 14.65 -6.83 -23.09
N ASN A 423 15.35 -7.79 -22.50
CA ASN A 423 16.66 -8.25 -22.95
C ASN A 423 16.59 -9.01 -24.28
N ARG A 424 15.54 -9.81 -24.50
CA ARG A 424 15.29 -10.47 -25.79
C ARG A 424 14.96 -9.44 -26.87
N VAL A 425 14.12 -8.45 -26.57
CA VAL A 425 13.81 -7.33 -27.47
C VAL A 425 15.08 -6.55 -27.81
N ARG A 426 15.90 -6.14 -26.83
CA ARG A 426 17.18 -5.45 -27.11
C ARG A 426 18.13 -6.26 -27.99
N ARG A 427 18.15 -7.60 -27.86
CA ARG A 427 18.95 -8.47 -28.76
C ARG A 427 18.36 -8.60 -30.16
N PHE A 428 17.06 -8.36 -30.33
CA PHE A 428 16.35 -8.49 -31.59
C PHE A 428 16.03 -7.15 -32.26
N VAL A 429 16.27 -5.99 -31.65
CA VAL A 429 16.07 -4.63 -32.25
C VAL A 429 17.12 -4.28 -33.33
N GLY A 430 17.69 -5.30 -33.99
CA GLY A 430 18.10 -5.17 -35.38
C GLY A 430 16.92 -5.29 -36.35
N ASP A 431 15.86 -6.03 -36.02
CA ASP A 431 14.72 -6.26 -36.89
C ASP A 431 13.41 -6.41 -36.09
N VAL A 432 12.38 -5.67 -36.51
CA VAL A 432 10.96 -5.77 -36.08
C VAL A 432 10.56 -4.95 -34.83
N VAL A 433 10.36 -3.65 -35.03
CA VAL A 433 9.71 -2.72 -34.08
C VAL A 433 8.17 -2.83 -34.09
N GLY A 434 7.57 -3.55 -35.06
CA GLY A 434 6.11 -3.54 -35.28
C GLY A 434 5.25 -4.50 -34.45
N ALA A 435 5.81 -5.56 -33.85
CA ALA A 435 5.00 -6.66 -33.29
C ALA A 435 4.77 -6.61 -31.76
N ILE A 436 5.42 -5.67 -31.05
CA ILE A 436 5.58 -5.75 -29.59
C ILE A 436 4.47 -5.02 -28.82
N THR A 437 3.75 -4.07 -29.43
CA THR A 437 2.75 -3.23 -28.73
C THR A 437 1.43 -3.94 -28.43
N ASN A 438 1.15 -5.11 -29.02
CA ASN A 438 -0.12 -5.83 -28.85
C ASN A 438 -0.01 -7.18 -28.12
N TRP A 439 1.15 -7.54 -27.56
CA TRP A 439 1.28 -8.80 -26.81
C TRP A 439 0.77 -8.65 -25.37
N ARG A 440 -0.50 -8.99 -25.15
CA ARG A 440 -1.04 -9.28 -23.81
C ARG A 440 -0.73 -10.75 -23.48
N PRO A 441 -0.25 -11.08 -22.26
CA PRO A 441 -0.22 -12.46 -21.80
C PRO A 441 -1.66 -13.01 -21.89
N ARG A 442 -1.86 -14.12 -22.59
CA ARG A 442 -3.14 -14.85 -22.57
C ARG A 442 -3.42 -15.24 -21.12
N GLU A 443 -4.47 -14.68 -20.52
CA GLU A 443 -4.92 -14.93 -19.14
C GLU A 443 -5.54 -16.33 -18.93
N THR A 444 -5.51 -17.24 -19.91
CA THR A 444 -6.32 -18.47 -19.90
C THR A 444 -5.59 -19.79 -19.67
N GLU A 445 -4.26 -19.80 -19.51
CA GLU A 445 -3.55 -20.97 -18.99
C GLU A 445 -3.10 -20.66 -17.56
N ALA A 446 -3.55 -21.46 -16.59
CA ALA A 446 -3.16 -21.32 -15.19
C ALA A 446 -1.64 -21.21 -15.11
N ALA A 447 -1.13 -20.00 -14.85
CA ALA A 447 0.31 -19.74 -14.84
C ALA A 447 0.99 -20.81 -13.98
N PRO A 448 2.04 -21.50 -14.49
CA PRO A 448 2.69 -22.58 -13.77
C PRO A 448 3.02 -22.08 -12.38
N THR A 449 2.51 -22.78 -11.36
CA THR A 449 2.69 -22.35 -9.98
C THR A 449 4.16 -22.55 -9.63
N PHE A 450 4.93 -21.47 -9.74
CA PHE A 450 6.36 -21.47 -9.40
C PHE A 450 6.60 -21.65 -7.91
N LEU A 451 5.56 -21.67 -7.09
CA LEU A 451 5.60 -22.02 -5.68
C LEU A 451 5.10 -23.45 -5.48
N ALA A 452 5.85 -24.24 -4.72
CA ALA A 452 5.52 -25.63 -4.50
C ALA A 452 5.81 -26.06 -3.06
N ASP A 453 4.99 -27.00 -2.58
CA ASP A 453 5.23 -27.70 -1.32
C ASP A 453 6.42 -28.65 -1.49
N PRO A 454 7.42 -28.64 -0.59
CA PRO A 454 8.56 -29.53 -0.67
C PRO A 454 8.19 -31.00 -0.87
N GLU A 455 7.13 -31.47 -0.23
CA GLU A 455 6.65 -32.86 -0.22
C GLU A 455 6.06 -33.27 -1.59
N HIS A 456 5.51 -32.31 -2.34
CA HIS A 456 5.05 -32.48 -3.71
C HIS A 456 6.16 -32.39 -4.75
N VAL A 457 7.37 -31.96 -4.37
CA VAL A 457 8.50 -31.80 -5.28
C VAL A 457 9.61 -32.79 -5.02
N TYR A 458 9.91 -33.07 -3.77
CA TYR A 458 11.07 -33.84 -3.35
C TYR A 458 10.65 -35.03 -2.51
N LEU A 459 11.36 -36.14 -2.71
CA LEU A 459 11.13 -37.38 -2.01
C LEU A 459 12.46 -37.91 -1.44
N PRO A 460 12.51 -38.23 -0.13
CA PRO A 460 13.60 -39.01 0.44
C PRO A 460 13.64 -40.42 -0.16
N VAL A 461 14.79 -40.80 -0.70
CA VAL A 461 14.97 -42.09 -1.36
C VAL A 461 16.28 -42.73 -0.92
N VAL A 462 16.37 -44.04 -1.05
CA VAL A 462 17.62 -44.79 -0.91
C VAL A 462 17.99 -45.29 -2.31
N PRO A 463 18.86 -44.57 -3.05
CA PRO A 463 19.30 -45.00 -4.36
C PRO A 463 20.23 -46.21 -4.23
N ASP A 464 20.05 -47.22 -5.08
CA ASP A 464 20.94 -48.36 -5.09
C ASP A 464 22.31 -47.94 -5.66
N LYS A 465 23.41 -48.24 -4.94
CA LYS A 465 24.78 -47.96 -5.44
C LYS A 465 25.00 -48.64 -6.80
N HIS A 466 24.54 -49.89 -6.90
CA HIS A 466 24.45 -50.68 -8.11
C HIS A 466 23.06 -51.29 -8.17
N PRO A 467 22.33 -51.16 -9.29
CA PRO A 467 21.08 -51.88 -9.46
C PRO A 467 21.31 -53.39 -9.27
N PRO A 468 20.32 -54.12 -8.73
CA PRO A 468 20.33 -55.59 -8.74
C PRO A 468 20.71 -56.14 -10.12
N GLY A 469 21.54 -57.18 -10.15
CA GLY A 469 22.17 -57.66 -11.39
C GLY A 469 21.16 -58.10 -12.46
N ASP A 470 20.01 -58.61 -12.04
CA ASP A 470 18.87 -58.99 -12.87
C ASP A 470 18.16 -57.79 -13.52
N LEU A 471 18.21 -56.61 -12.90
CA LEU A 471 17.56 -55.39 -13.40
C LEU A 471 18.47 -54.57 -14.34
N ARG A 472 19.79 -54.77 -14.26
CA ARG A 472 20.78 -53.97 -14.99
C ARG A 472 20.60 -54.01 -16.52
N PRO A 473 20.38 -55.18 -17.16
CA PRO A 473 20.15 -55.23 -18.61
C PRO A 473 18.97 -54.38 -19.09
N LEU A 474 17.86 -54.38 -18.34
CA LEU A 474 16.67 -53.57 -18.66
C LEU A 474 16.97 -52.07 -18.57
N LEU A 475 17.68 -51.64 -17.52
CA LEU A 475 18.04 -50.23 -17.30
C LEU A 475 19.02 -49.73 -18.36
N ASP A 476 20.02 -50.55 -18.69
CA ASP A 476 21.04 -50.21 -19.70
C ASP A 476 20.39 -50.07 -21.10
N ALA A 477 19.50 -51.01 -21.47
CA ALA A 477 18.74 -50.93 -22.72
C ALA A 477 17.83 -49.70 -22.77
N ALA A 478 17.05 -49.44 -21.72
CA ALA A 478 16.20 -48.24 -21.66
C ALA A 478 17.02 -46.94 -21.72
N SER A 479 18.18 -46.90 -21.06
CA SER A 479 19.10 -45.77 -21.11
C SER A 479 19.68 -45.56 -22.50
N ALA A 480 20.03 -46.63 -23.23
CA ALA A 480 20.51 -46.56 -24.61
C ALA A 480 19.44 -45.96 -25.55
N LEU A 481 18.19 -46.41 -25.44
CA LEU A 481 17.06 -45.87 -26.21
C LEU A 481 16.86 -44.37 -25.97
N LEU A 482 16.85 -43.94 -24.70
CA LEU A 482 16.76 -42.51 -24.33
C LEU A 482 17.94 -41.70 -24.88
N GLY A 483 19.13 -42.30 -24.98
CA GLY A 483 20.31 -41.70 -25.60
C GLY A 483 20.11 -41.43 -27.09
N ARG A 484 19.58 -42.40 -27.84
CA ARG A 484 19.37 -42.31 -29.30
C ARG A 484 18.41 -41.19 -29.71
N ILE A 485 17.36 -40.95 -28.92
CA ILE A 485 16.39 -39.87 -29.19
C ILE A 485 16.82 -38.51 -28.61
N GLY A 486 18.04 -38.40 -28.06
CA GLY A 486 18.55 -37.16 -27.51
C GLY A 486 17.89 -36.72 -26.19
N ALA A 487 17.15 -37.60 -25.49
CA ALA A 487 16.57 -37.30 -24.18
C ALA A 487 17.66 -37.08 -23.10
N ARG A 488 18.86 -37.63 -23.32
CA ARG A 488 20.10 -37.37 -22.56
C ARG A 488 19.90 -37.40 -21.03
N TYR A 489 19.85 -38.63 -20.49
CA TYR A 489 20.07 -38.87 -19.07
C TYR A 489 21.48 -39.41 -18.86
N GLY A 490 22.17 -38.94 -17.83
CA GLY A 490 23.55 -39.33 -17.54
C GLY A 490 23.64 -40.73 -16.95
N ARG A 491 22.59 -41.14 -16.24
CA ARG A 491 22.46 -42.46 -15.63
C ARG A 491 20.99 -42.78 -15.35
N LEU A 492 20.59 -44.04 -15.60
CA LEU A 492 19.32 -44.60 -15.14
C LEU A 492 19.60 -45.66 -14.06
N GLY A 493 19.14 -45.42 -12.83
CA GLY A 493 19.35 -46.31 -11.69
C GLY A 493 18.03 -46.81 -11.08
N THR A 494 18.12 -47.44 -9.90
CA THR A 494 16.97 -47.87 -9.11
C THR A 494 17.00 -47.24 -7.73
N PHE A 495 15.82 -47.13 -7.10
CA PHE A 495 15.70 -46.64 -5.73
C PHE A 495 14.59 -47.36 -4.95
N THR A 496 14.67 -47.25 -3.62
CA THR A 496 13.56 -47.47 -2.68
C THR A 496 13.19 -46.18 -1.98
N VAL A 497 11.94 -46.07 -1.52
CA VAL A 497 11.55 -44.96 -0.64
C VAL A 497 12.00 -45.25 0.78
N GLU A 498 12.47 -44.22 1.47
CA GLU A 498 12.86 -44.33 2.87
C GLU A 498 11.65 -44.51 3.79
N VAL A 499 10.52 -43.87 3.42
CA VAL A 499 9.24 -44.01 4.13
C VAL A 499 8.19 -44.45 3.11
N PRO A 500 7.58 -45.63 3.28
CA PRO A 500 6.47 -46.08 2.44
C PRO A 500 5.29 -45.11 2.53
N GLY A 501 4.79 -44.66 1.38
CA GLY A 501 3.61 -43.79 1.28
C GLY A 501 2.70 -44.24 0.12
N ALA A 502 1.45 -43.77 0.12
CA ALA A 502 0.48 -44.14 -0.90
C ALA A 502 0.79 -43.53 -2.29
N ASP A 503 1.51 -42.41 -2.34
CA ASP A 503 1.83 -41.66 -3.57
C ASP A 503 3.34 -41.61 -3.83
N VAL A 504 3.93 -42.75 -4.21
CA VAL A 504 5.33 -42.86 -4.62
C VAL A 504 5.41 -42.88 -6.14
N PRO A 505 6.15 -41.95 -6.77
CA PRO A 505 6.25 -41.91 -8.22
C PRO A 505 7.05 -43.11 -8.76
N LEU A 506 6.76 -43.49 -10.01
CA LEU A 506 7.53 -44.50 -10.72
C LEU A 506 9.00 -44.08 -10.89
N PHE A 507 9.25 -42.80 -11.17
CA PHE A 507 10.59 -42.24 -11.36
C PHE A 507 10.85 -41.08 -10.42
N VAL A 508 12.13 -40.87 -10.12
CA VAL A 508 12.65 -39.63 -9.55
C VAL A 508 13.84 -39.15 -10.35
N THR A 509 14.07 -37.84 -10.39
CA THR A 509 15.15 -37.23 -11.17
C THR A 509 15.96 -36.23 -10.35
N GLY A 510 17.20 -36.01 -10.77
CA GLY A 510 18.11 -35.09 -10.09
C GLY A 510 19.39 -34.87 -10.91
N ARG A 511 20.20 -33.90 -10.53
CA ARG A 511 21.52 -33.68 -11.18
C ARG A 511 22.47 -34.88 -10.97
N ARG A 512 22.32 -35.56 -9.83
CA ARG A 512 23.00 -36.79 -9.45
C ARG A 512 22.06 -37.63 -8.58
N LEU A 513 22.13 -38.95 -8.69
CA LEU A 513 21.43 -39.87 -7.80
C LEU A 513 21.93 -39.68 -6.37
N GLY A 514 21.00 -39.47 -5.45
CA GLY A 514 21.30 -39.24 -4.05
C GLY A 514 20.10 -39.47 -3.14
N PRO A 515 20.25 -39.27 -1.83
CA PRO A 515 19.23 -39.64 -0.83
C PRO A 515 17.97 -38.76 -0.83
N LEU A 516 17.92 -37.78 -1.73
CA LEU A 516 16.79 -36.86 -1.89
C LEU A 516 16.73 -36.55 -3.39
N MET A 517 15.61 -36.89 -4.01
CA MET A 517 15.43 -36.75 -5.46
C MET A 517 14.14 -35.99 -5.74
N ALA A 518 14.07 -35.33 -6.88
CA ALA A 518 12.87 -34.61 -7.28
C ALA A 518 11.88 -35.59 -7.92
N ARG A 519 10.59 -35.40 -7.63
CA ARG A 519 9.50 -35.88 -8.48
C ARG A 519 9.66 -35.21 -9.85
N PRO A 520 9.58 -35.96 -10.96
CA PRO A 520 9.81 -35.38 -12.28
C PRO A 520 8.82 -34.22 -12.52
N PRO A 521 9.31 -33.03 -12.88
CA PRO A 521 8.43 -31.88 -13.08
C PRO A 521 7.55 -32.09 -14.32
N LYS A 522 6.27 -31.68 -14.25
CA LYS A 522 5.36 -31.70 -15.41
C LYS A 522 5.80 -30.75 -16.54
N ILE A 523 6.54 -29.69 -16.21
CA ILE A 523 7.05 -28.71 -17.17
C ILE A 523 8.49 -28.40 -16.75
N ARG A 524 9.45 -28.72 -17.63
CA ARG A 524 10.87 -28.49 -17.34
C ARG A 524 11.31 -27.13 -17.89
N PRO A 525 12.03 -26.30 -17.11
CA PRO A 525 12.76 -25.18 -17.69
C PRO A 525 13.84 -25.73 -18.63
N PRO A 526 14.22 -25.01 -19.70
CA PRO A 526 15.28 -25.42 -20.63
C PRO A 526 16.64 -25.40 -19.92
N SER A 527 16.93 -26.41 -19.11
CA SER A 527 18.21 -26.54 -18.41
C SER A 527 19.22 -27.25 -19.30
N GLN A 528 20.42 -26.69 -19.42
CA GLN A 528 21.55 -27.30 -20.16
C GLN A 528 22.17 -28.54 -19.47
N HIS A 529 21.65 -28.94 -18.30
CA HIS A 529 22.24 -30.03 -17.51
C HIS A 529 21.63 -31.40 -17.81
N VAL A 530 22.51 -32.38 -17.99
CA VAL A 530 22.18 -33.81 -18.05
C VAL A 530 21.69 -34.25 -16.67
N LEU A 531 20.50 -34.86 -16.59
CA LEU A 531 19.94 -35.40 -15.34
C LEU A 531 20.25 -36.89 -15.20
N GLU A 532 20.28 -37.35 -13.96
CA GLU A 532 20.17 -38.77 -13.63
C GLU A 532 18.73 -39.06 -13.20
N ALA A 533 18.24 -40.22 -13.59
CA ALA A 533 16.91 -40.72 -13.24
C ALA A 533 17.05 -42.03 -12.46
N ALA A 534 16.13 -42.30 -11.55
CA ALA A 534 16.01 -43.61 -10.92
C ALA A 534 14.56 -44.08 -10.93
N VAL A 535 14.36 -45.38 -11.14
CA VAL A 535 13.06 -46.03 -11.12
C VAL A 535 12.81 -46.73 -9.77
N HIS A 536 11.58 -46.65 -9.27
CA HIS A 536 11.22 -47.24 -7.99
C HIS A 536 11.12 -48.77 -8.11
N ARG A 537 12.00 -49.49 -7.41
CA ARG A 537 12.15 -50.95 -7.57
C ARG A 537 10.89 -51.74 -7.23
N HIS A 538 10.09 -51.23 -6.30
CA HIS A 538 8.87 -51.91 -5.83
C HIS A 538 7.61 -51.40 -6.54
N HIS A 539 7.74 -50.47 -7.48
CA HIS A 539 6.59 -49.98 -8.23
C HIS A 539 5.99 -51.11 -9.08
N PRO A 540 4.67 -51.38 -9.00
CA PRO A 540 4.03 -52.50 -9.71
C PRO A 540 4.31 -52.51 -11.21
N HIS A 541 4.29 -51.34 -11.85
CA HIS A 541 4.65 -51.18 -13.26
C HIS A 541 6.09 -51.64 -13.57
N PHE A 542 7.07 -51.19 -12.79
CA PHE A 542 8.46 -51.56 -13.01
C PHE A 542 8.72 -53.06 -12.80
N ARG A 543 8.08 -53.67 -11.79
CA ARG A 543 8.18 -55.13 -11.57
C ARG A 543 7.64 -55.93 -12.76
N ARG A 544 6.51 -55.52 -13.34
CA ARG A 544 5.98 -56.14 -14.56
C ARG A 544 6.91 -56.02 -15.75
N LEU A 545 7.59 -54.87 -15.90
CA LEU A 545 8.58 -54.68 -16.96
C LEU A 545 9.83 -55.53 -16.73
N ALA A 546 10.31 -55.64 -15.49
CA ALA A 546 11.40 -56.53 -15.12
C ALA A 546 11.08 -58.00 -15.42
N ASP A 547 9.87 -58.47 -15.09
CA ASP A 547 9.42 -59.84 -15.38
C ASP A 547 9.24 -60.13 -16.88
N LEU A 548 8.93 -59.09 -17.67
CA LEU A 548 8.77 -59.15 -19.13
C LEU A 548 10.13 -59.18 -19.85
N HIS A 549 11.13 -58.47 -19.33
CA HIS A 549 12.40 -58.24 -19.99
C HIS A 549 13.11 -59.53 -20.46
N PRO A 550 13.19 -60.64 -19.68
CA PRO A 550 13.80 -61.88 -20.16
C PRO A 550 13.12 -62.51 -21.38
N ARG A 551 11.84 -62.18 -21.65
CA ARG A 551 11.04 -62.74 -22.76
C ARG A 551 10.95 -61.79 -23.94
N ARG A 552 10.93 -60.48 -23.68
CA ARG A 552 10.73 -59.41 -24.66
C ARG A 552 11.58 -58.18 -24.28
N PRO A 553 12.92 -58.24 -24.43
CA PRO A 553 13.83 -57.23 -23.89
C PRO A 553 13.58 -55.83 -24.47
N ALA A 554 13.49 -55.71 -25.81
CA ALA A 554 13.25 -54.43 -26.47
C ALA A 554 11.91 -53.78 -26.07
N LEU A 555 10.83 -54.56 -25.96
CA LEU A 555 9.52 -54.04 -25.58
C LEU A 555 9.53 -53.54 -24.13
N ALA A 556 10.15 -54.27 -23.21
CA ALA A 556 10.26 -53.87 -21.81
C ALA A 556 11.11 -52.58 -21.66
N ALA A 557 12.23 -52.50 -22.38
CA ALA A 557 13.10 -51.31 -22.40
C ALA A 557 12.39 -50.09 -22.98
N TRP A 558 11.68 -50.25 -24.10
CA TRP A 558 10.87 -49.19 -24.70
C TRP A 558 9.76 -48.71 -23.75
N CYS A 559 8.99 -49.62 -23.15
CA CYS A 559 7.94 -49.27 -22.20
C CYS A 559 8.52 -48.47 -21.01
N LEU A 560 9.69 -48.85 -20.50
CA LEU A 560 10.34 -48.15 -19.40
C LEU A 560 10.78 -46.74 -19.82
N ALA A 561 11.48 -46.62 -20.95
CA ALA A 561 11.93 -45.35 -21.51
C ALA A 561 10.73 -44.40 -21.79
N ARG A 562 9.68 -44.91 -22.42
CA ARG A 562 8.45 -44.17 -22.70
C ARG A 562 7.76 -43.72 -21.41
N SER A 563 7.72 -44.57 -20.39
CA SER A 563 7.12 -44.21 -19.10
C SER A 563 7.83 -43.01 -18.47
N LEU A 564 9.15 -42.90 -18.60
CA LEU A 564 9.90 -41.73 -18.11
C LEU A 564 9.55 -40.46 -18.90
N LEU A 565 9.44 -40.55 -20.22
CA LEU A 565 9.05 -39.43 -21.08
C LEU A 565 7.62 -38.94 -20.80
N LEU A 566 6.68 -39.86 -20.59
CA LEU A 566 5.29 -39.55 -20.25
C LEU A 566 5.16 -38.86 -18.89
N VAL A 567 5.92 -39.30 -17.88
CA VAL A 567 5.88 -38.70 -16.54
C VAL A 567 6.46 -37.27 -16.55
N GLU A 568 7.39 -36.97 -17.45
CA GLU A 568 7.95 -35.63 -17.64
C GLU A 568 7.21 -34.76 -18.67
N ASP A 569 6.17 -35.30 -19.33
CA ASP A 569 5.51 -34.67 -20.49
C ASP A 569 6.54 -34.19 -21.54
N ARG A 570 7.50 -35.07 -21.87
CA ARG A 570 8.74 -34.70 -22.58
C ARG A 570 8.98 -35.53 -23.82
N LEU A 571 9.31 -34.85 -24.93
CA LEU A 571 9.65 -35.48 -26.21
C LEU A 571 8.59 -36.51 -26.66
N LEU A 572 7.32 -36.24 -26.35
CA LEU A 572 6.23 -37.16 -26.69
C LEU A 572 6.10 -37.36 -28.22
N ASP A 573 6.45 -36.34 -29.00
CA ASP A 573 6.51 -36.42 -30.46
C ASP A 573 7.59 -37.38 -30.99
N HIS A 574 8.51 -37.83 -30.12
CA HIS A 574 9.58 -38.77 -30.48
C HIS A 574 9.21 -40.23 -30.16
N ASP A 575 7.96 -40.53 -29.82
CA ASP A 575 7.51 -41.90 -29.51
C ASP A 575 7.78 -42.87 -30.67
N ASP A 576 7.52 -42.45 -31.91
CA ASP A 576 7.81 -43.24 -33.12
C ASP A 576 9.31 -43.47 -33.35
N ALA A 577 10.15 -42.50 -32.97
CA ALA A 577 11.60 -42.64 -33.06
C ALA A 577 12.13 -43.57 -31.96
N LEU A 578 11.56 -43.48 -30.75
CA LEU A 578 11.87 -44.35 -29.62
C LEU A 578 11.46 -45.80 -29.91
N LEU A 579 10.29 -46.01 -30.52
CA LEU A 579 9.81 -47.34 -30.92
C LEU A 579 10.68 -47.95 -32.02
N ARG A 580 11.02 -47.18 -33.05
CA ARG A 580 11.94 -47.62 -34.11
C ARG A 580 13.30 -48.03 -33.55
N ALA A 581 13.87 -47.21 -32.67
CA ALA A 581 15.14 -47.51 -32.01
C ALA A 581 15.10 -48.83 -31.20
N ALA A 582 13.96 -49.17 -30.60
CA ALA A 582 13.79 -50.42 -29.86
C ALA A 582 13.67 -51.63 -30.78
N LEU A 583 13.00 -51.49 -31.93
CA LEU A 583 12.88 -52.58 -32.90
C LEU A 583 14.22 -52.92 -33.59
N GLU A 584 15.14 -51.97 -33.68
CA GLU A 584 16.49 -52.15 -34.25
C GLU A 584 17.47 -52.88 -33.31
N GLU A 585 17.15 -53.04 -32.02
CA GLU A 585 17.97 -53.81 -31.06
C GLU A 585 17.54 -55.29 -30.92
N CYS A 586 16.40 -55.66 -31.52
CA CYS A 586 15.96 -57.06 -31.66
C CYS A 586 16.68 -57.73 -32.83
#